data_AF-A0A2D1U8F1-F1
#
_entry.id   AF-A0A2D1U8F1-F1
#
_cell.length_a   1.000
_cell.length_b   1.000
_cell.length_c   1.000
_cell.angle_alpha   90.00
_cell.angle_beta   90.00
_cell.angle_gamma   90.00
#
_symmetry.space_group_name_H-M   'P 1'
#
loop_
_entity.id
_entity.type
_entity.pdbx_description
1 polymer ?
#
loop_
_entity_poly.entity_id
_entity_poly.type
_entity_poly.pdbx_seq_one_letter_code
_entity_poly.pdbx_strand_id
1 'polypeptide(L)'
;MKLLSLFCLLSLAIISCNQGPKHPQADLVNARIGTPMTEATILFYADSIDATLNTYEKNVSLVYQLGEATMRVEKYSLNGKPVLFSEFKNDEGISNRIKKYYFKNDSLILLNEGAKVTKEGTDIFEDRRIYLRNNIPFTEEYRSSASLSALKSEHFQHKKKTISSQTKEYSNDIKSLNDAVNGADKFDLVFDNIISTPEESHILLKSKVPNGYTASISVQTPDAYVDSLLKDPLAFKGEKLNIKWEVKDKEAVYVPVAANVTSANGLKR
;
A
#
# COMPACT_ATOMS: atom_id res chain seq x y z
N MET A 1 51.45 22.83 65.65
CA MET A 1 49.98 22.60 65.50
C MET A 1 49.39 23.43 64.34
N LYS A 2 49.85 23.25 63.10
CA LYS A 2 49.26 23.91 61.91
C LYS A 2 49.33 23.07 60.62
N LEU A 3 49.50 21.74 60.73
CA LEU A 3 49.55 20.85 59.56
C LEU A 3 48.47 19.75 59.53
N LEU A 4 47.68 19.59 60.60
CA LEU A 4 46.64 18.55 60.66
C LEU A 4 45.27 19.02 60.14
N SER A 5 45.07 20.32 59.95
CA SER A 5 43.77 20.89 59.54
C SER A 5 43.56 20.97 58.03
N LEU A 6 44.60 20.71 57.22
CA LEU A 6 44.52 20.82 55.75
C LEU A 6 44.21 19.48 55.06
N PHE A 7 44.39 18.35 55.76
CA PHE A 7 44.16 17.01 55.19
C PHE A 7 42.71 16.52 55.35
N CYS A 8 41.89 17.19 56.17
CA CYS A 8 40.50 16.80 56.42
C CYS A 8 39.48 17.47 55.48
N LEU A 9 39.92 18.43 54.65
CA LEU A 9 39.07 19.13 53.67
C LEU A 9 39.21 18.60 52.24
N LEU A 10 40.21 17.75 51.96
CA LEU A 10 40.46 17.23 50.62
C LEU A 10 39.83 15.84 50.35
N SER A 11 39.35 15.14 51.38
CA SER A 11 38.75 13.81 51.27
C SER A 11 37.23 13.80 51.01
N LEU A 12 36.57 14.96 51.00
CA LEU A 12 35.14 15.09 50.73
C LEU A 12 34.78 15.32 49.25
N ALA A 13 35.76 15.42 48.36
CA ALA A 13 35.51 15.71 46.94
C ALA A 13 35.45 14.48 46.01
N ILE A 14 35.62 13.25 46.52
CA ILE A 14 35.75 12.04 45.69
C ILE A 14 34.52 11.11 45.72
N ILE A 15 33.42 11.53 46.34
CA ILE A 15 32.12 10.81 46.31
C ILE A 15 31.09 11.62 45.50
N SER A 16 31.56 12.22 44.39
CA SER A 16 30.67 12.74 43.35
C SER A 16 30.15 11.56 42.53
N CYS A 17 28.94 11.14 42.85
CA CYS A 17 28.09 10.26 42.05
C CYS A 17 28.18 10.57 40.55
N ASN A 18 28.74 9.64 39.76
CA ASN A 18 28.39 9.54 38.34
C ASN A 18 27.06 8.79 38.22
N GLN A 19 25.97 9.43 38.64
CA GLN A 19 24.65 9.17 38.09
C GLN A 19 24.27 10.44 37.33
N GLY A 20 24.48 10.42 36.01
CA GLY A 20 23.87 11.40 35.14
C GLY A 20 22.36 11.47 35.42
N PRO A 21 21.71 12.62 35.20
CA PRO A 21 20.35 12.84 35.65
C PRO A 21 19.42 11.78 35.04
N LYS A 22 19.03 10.77 35.84
CA LYS A 22 17.82 9.99 35.59
C LYS A 22 16.66 10.91 35.93
N HIS A 23 16.32 11.80 35.00
CA HIS A 23 15.11 12.58 35.11
C HIS A 23 13.93 11.60 35.22
N PRO A 24 13.08 11.68 36.25
CA PRO A 24 11.87 10.86 36.34
C PRO A 24 10.90 11.08 35.16
N GLN A 25 11.14 12.11 34.34
CA GLN A 25 10.43 12.35 33.10
C GLN A 25 10.92 11.51 31.91
N ALA A 26 12.13 10.95 31.93
CA ALA A 26 12.57 10.02 30.89
C ALA A 26 11.78 8.71 30.96
N ASP A 27 11.44 8.25 32.17
CA ASP A 27 10.56 7.10 32.38
C ASP A 27 9.10 7.43 32.05
N LEU A 28 8.64 8.68 32.17
CA LEU A 28 7.28 9.07 31.77
C LEU A 28 7.11 9.21 30.25
N VAL A 29 8.16 9.57 29.52
CA VAL A 29 8.18 9.53 28.04
C VAL A 29 8.16 8.08 27.55
N ASN A 30 8.82 7.16 28.26
CA ASN A 30 8.80 5.72 27.94
C ASN A 30 7.55 5.00 28.46
N ALA A 31 6.91 5.45 29.55
CA ALA A 31 5.73 4.81 30.15
C ALA A 31 4.46 4.93 29.30
N ARG A 32 4.45 5.81 28.29
CA ARG A 32 3.37 5.90 27.28
C ARG A 32 3.63 5.07 26.02
N ILE A 33 4.80 4.43 25.93
CA ILE A 33 5.16 3.57 24.81
C ILE A 33 4.95 2.14 25.30
N GLY A 34 3.76 1.58 25.03
CA GLY A 34 3.56 0.14 25.18
C GLY A 34 4.72 -0.62 24.53
N THR A 35 5.15 -1.73 25.13
CA THR A 35 6.33 -2.50 24.70
C THR A 35 6.39 -2.57 23.17
N PRO A 36 7.49 -2.08 22.53
CA PRO A 36 7.61 -2.08 21.09
C PRO A 36 7.40 -3.49 20.54
N MET A 37 6.57 -3.62 19.50
CA MET A 37 6.29 -4.94 18.92
C MET A 37 7.57 -5.58 18.37
N THR A 38 7.76 -6.86 18.67
CA THR A 38 8.80 -7.73 18.11
C THR A 38 8.37 -8.28 16.76
N GLU A 39 9.31 -8.79 15.96
CA GLU A 39 9.06 -9.44 14.67
C GLU A 39 7.95 -10.50 14.79
N ALA A 40 8.03 -11.39 15.78
CA ALA A 40 7.03 -12.43 16.03
C ALA A 40 5.62 -11.85 16.31
N THR A 41 5.52 -10.82 17.14
CA THR A 41 4.22 -10.19 17.44
C THR A 41 3.66 -9.40 16.26
N ILE A 42 4.52 -8.86 15.38
CA ILE A 42 4.12 -8.20 14.13
C ILE A 42 3.56 -9.24 13.15
N LEU A 43 4.23 -10.39 13.00
CA LEU A 43 3.75 -11.47 12.14
C LEU A 43 2.42 -12.03 12.63
N PHE A 44 2.30 -12.32 13.93
CA PHE A 44 1.04 -12.80 14.50
C PHE A 44 -0.11 -11.81 14.26
N TYR A 45 0.15 -10.51 14.37
CA TYR A 45 -0.84 -9.49 14.03
C TYR A 45 -1.20 -9.51 12.54
N ALA A 46 -0.21 -9.58 11.65
CA ALA A 46 -0.44 -9.67 10.21
C ALA A 46 -1.26 -10.91 9.80
N ASP A 47 -0.94 -12.07 10.40
CA ASP A 47 -1.68 -13.32 10.20
C ASP A 47 -3.13 -13.19 10.71
N SER A 48 -3.35 -12.49 11.82
CA SER A 48 -4.70 -12.19 12.33
C SER A 48 -5.48 -11.30 11.35
N ILE A 49 -4.85 -10.25 10.80
CA ILE A 49 -5.49 -9.39 9.79
C ILE A 49 -5.86 -10.22 8.56
N ASP A 50 -4.95 -11.04 8.06
CA ASP A 50 -5.17 -11.90 6.88
C ASP A 50 -6.31 -12.91 7.12
N ALA A 51 -6.40 -13.50 8.32
CA ALA A 51 -7.45 -14.45 8.69
C ALA A 51 -8.85 -13.82 8.78
N THR A 52 -8.95 -12.51 9.04
CA THR A 52 -10.23 -11.81 9.23
C THR A 52 -10.51 -10.78 8.13
N LEU A 53 -9.88 -10.90 6.96
CA LEU A 53 -10.01 -9.92 5.86
C LEU A 53 -11.46 -9.67 5.44
N ASN A 54 -12.30 -10.71 5.46
CA ASN A 54 -13.71 -10.65 5.10
C ASN A 54 -14.57 -9.81 6.07
N THR A 55 -14.06 -9.51 7.26
CA THR A 55 -14.75 -8.67 8.27
C THR A 55 -14.46 -7.18 8.12
N TYR A 56 -13.47 -6.81 7.30
CA TYR A 56 -13.06 -5.43 7.11
C TYR A 56 -13.81 -4.77 5.95
N GLU A 57 -13.96 -3.45 6.04
CA GLU A 57 -14.44 -2.64 4.92
C GLU A 57 -13.37 -2.66 3.82
N LYS A 58 -13.73 -3.16 2.64
CA LYS A 58 -12.84 -3.26 1.48
C LYS A 58 -13.15 -2.16 0.47
N ASN A 59 -12.15 -1.33 0.17
CA ASN A 59 -12.16 -0.39 -0.93
C ASN A 59 -11.12 -0.82 -1.97
N VAL A 60 -11.49 -0.81 -3.25
CA VAL A 60 -10.62 -1.26 -4.34
C VAL A 60 -10.42 -0.11 -5.31
N SER A 61 -9.23 0.04 -5.86
CA SER A 61 -8.97 0.97 -6.96
C SER A 61 -9.32 0.37 -8.31
N LEU A 62 -9.40 1.21 -9.35
CA LEU A 62 -9.38 0.72 -10.73
C LEU A 62 -8.11 -0.11 -11.00
N VAL A 63 -8.15 -0.87 -12.09
CA VAL A 63 -6.95 -1.48 -12.67
C VAL A 63 -6.30 -0.41 -13.55
N TYR A 64 -5.29 0.25 -13.00
CA TYR A 64 -4.56 1.29 -13.71
C TYR A 64 -3.50 0.67 -14.60
N GLN A 65 -3.26 1.28 -15.75
CA GLN A 65 -2.23 0.90 -16.71
C GLN A 65 -1.29 2.08 -16.97
N LEU A 66 0.01 1.81 -17.04
CA LEU A 66 1.04 2.77 -17.42
C LEU A 66 2.04 2.06 -18.33
N GLY A 67 1.92 2.29 -19.64
CA GLY A 67 2.60 1.46 -20.63
C GLY A 67 2.07 0.02 -20.59
N GLU A 68 2.97 -0.94 -20.47
CA GLU A 68 2.65 -2.38 -20.36
C GLU A 68 2.44 -2.82 -18.89
N ALA A 69 2.73 -1.95 -17.93
CA ALA A 69 2.55 -2.23 -16.52
C ALA A 69 1.12 -1.94 -16.06
N THR A 70 0.55 -2.86 -15.30
CA THR A 70 -0.73 -2.69 -14.62
C THR A 70 -0.54 -2.61 -13.11
N MET A 71 -1.40 -1.85 -12.44
CA MET A 71 -1.44 -1.79 -10.98
C MET A 71 -2.86 -1.65 -10.44
N ARG A 72 -3.08 -2.24 -9.27
CA ARG A 72 -4.32 -2.09 -8.51
C ARG A 72 -4.02 -2.10 -7.02
N VAL A 73 -4.82 -1.39 -6.25
CA VAL A 73 -4.71 -1.32 -4.79
C VAL A 73 -6.02 -1.75 -4.15
N GLU A 74 -5.91 -2.54 -3.09
CA GLU A 74 -6.99 -2.84 -2.16
C GLU A 74 -6.66 -2.22 -0.81
N LYS A 75 -7.64 -1.57 -0.19
CA LYS A 75 -7.58 -1.01 1.16
C LYS A 75 -8.60 -1.73 2.02
N TYR A 76 -8.13 -2.26 3.15
CA TYR A 76 -8.96 -2.85 4.19
C TYR A 76 -8.94 -1.93 5.40
N SER A 77 -10.12 -1.59 5.90
CA SER A 77 -10.31 -0.66 7.01
C SER A 77 -11.12 -1.29 8.15
N LEU A 78 -10.78 -0.91 9.38
CA LEU A 78 -11.56 -1.17 10.58
C LEU A 78 -11.92 0.16 11.23
N ASN A 79 -13.22 0.43 11.41
CA ASN A 79 -13.72 1.70 11.97
C ASN A 79 -13.17 2.94 11.23
N GLY A 80 -13.14 2.89 9.89
CA GLY A 80 -12.62 3.96 9.04
C GLY A 80 -11.10 4.11 9.01
N LYS A 81 -10.35 3.34 9.81
CA LYS A 81 -8.88 3.37 9.83
C LYS A 81 -8.28 2.25 8.98
N PRO A 82 -7.26 2.51 8.14
CA PRO A 82 -6.61 1.47 7.37
C PRO A 82 -5.88 0.48 8.28
N VAL A 83 -6.09 -0.82 8.04
CA VAL A 83 -5.35 -1.91 8.69
C VAL A 83 -4.44 -2.64 7.71
N LEU A 84 -4.79 -2.64 6.42
CA LEU A 84 -3.98 -3.23 5.35
C LEU A 84 -4.20 -2.48 4.03
N PHE A 85 -3.11 -2.23 3.31
CA PHE A 85 -3.16 -2.01 1.86
C PHE A 85 -2.50 -3.20 1.13
N SER A 86 -3.10 -3.68 0.06
CA SER A 86 -2.50 -4.63 -0.87
C SER A 86 -2.33 -3.99 -2.24
N GLU A 87 -1.10 -3.77 -2.68
CA GLU A 87 -0.74 -3.31 -4.02
C GLU A 87 -0.39 -4.51 -4.89
N PHE A 88 -1.06 -4.64 -6.01
CA PHE A 88 -0.77 -5.61 -7.06
C PHE A 88 -0.16 -4.86 -8.24
N LYS A 89 1.00 -5.30 -8.71
CA LYS A 89 1.67 -4.78 -9.90
C LYS A 89 2.05 -5.92 -10.82
N ASN A 90 1.77 -5.78 -12.09
CA ASN A 90 2.15 -6.74 -13.11
C ASN A 90 2.75 -6.00 -14.29
N ASP A 91 3.97 -6.36 -14.64
CA ASP A 91 4.69 -5.92 -15.82
C ASP A 91 4.75 -7.11 -16.76
N GLU A 92 4.07 -7.01 -17.90
CA GLU A 92 3.71 -8.17 -18.73
C GLU A 92 4.94 -8.99 -19.14
N GLY A 93 4.96 -10.27 -18.74
CA GLY A 93 6.09 -11.17 -19.00
C GLY A 93 7.35 -10.92 -18.16
N ILE A 94 7.51 -9.74 -17.55
CA ILE A 94 8.72 -9.33 -16.82
C ILE A 94 8.61 -9.61 -15.33
N SER A 95 7.53 -9.15 -14.69
CA SER A 95 7.38 -9.33 -13.25
C SER A 95 5.94 -9.26 -12.76
N ASN A 96 5.65 -10.00 -11.70
CA ASN A 96 4.40 -9.90 -10.96
C ASN A 96 4.74 -9.70 -9.48
N ARG A 97 4.19 -8.66 -8.86
CA ARG A 97 4.53 -8.25 -7.51
C ARG A 97 3.29 -7.92 -6.70
N ILE A 98 3.28 -8.41 -5.47
CA ILE A 98 2.25 -8.10 -4.47
C ILE A 98 2.95 -7.51 -3.26
N LYS A 99 2.52 -6.32 -2.85
CA LYS A 99 2.99 -5.67 -1.62
C LYS A 99 1.84 -5.48 -0.66
N LYS A 100 2.00 -5.94 0.57
CA LYS A 100 1.05 -5.79 1.67
C LYS A 100 1.64 -4.89 2.76
N TYR A 101 0.95 -3.80 3.05
CA TYR A 101 1.34 -2.78 4.03
C TYR A 101 0.41 -2.89 5.24
N TYR A 102 0.89 -3.44 6.36
CA TYR A 102 0.07 -3.67 7.56
C TYR A 102 0.24 -2.54 8.56
N PHE A 103 -0.89 -2.05 9.07
CA PHE A 103 -0.96 -0.90 9.96
C PHE A 103 -1.49 -1.30 11.33
N LYS A 104 -0.93 -0.66 12.37
CA LYS A 104 -1.47 -0.68 13.73
C LYS A 104 -1.42 0.72 14.29
N ASN A 105 -2.57 1.24 14.76
CA ASN A 105 -2.70 2.59 15.30
C ASN A 105 -2.09 3.65 14.36
N ASP A 106 -2.48 3.63 13.09
CA ASP A 106 -2.04 4.57 12.05
C ASP A 106 -0.54 4.51 11.71
N SER A 107 0.20 3.55 12.27
CA SER A 107 1.62 3.30 11.99
C SER A 107 1.81 2.07 11.11
N LEU A 108 2.63 2.20 10.06
CA LEU A 108 3.07 1.05 9.27
C LEU A 108 4.04 0.22 10.13
N ILE A 109 3.72 -1.07 10.31
CA ILE A 109 4.53 -2.00 11.13
C ILE A 109 5.16 -3.12 10.34
N LEU A 110 4.61 -3.47 9.17
CA LEU A 110 5.10 -4.52 8.30
C LEU A 110 4.84 -4.18 6.83
N LEU A 111 5.86 -4.34 6.01
CA LEU A 111 5.72 -4.49 4.56
C LEU A 111 6.10 -5.92 4.18
N ASN A 112 5.14 -6.68 3.65
CA ASN A 112 5.39 -7.97 3.01
C ASN A 112 5.35 -7.78 1.50
N GLU A 113 6.37 -8.26 0.81
CA GLU A 113 6.49 -8.18 -0.64
C GLU A 113 6.74 -9.58 -1.18
N GLY A 114 5.86 -10.06 -2.06
CA GLY A 114 6.07 -11.27 -2.85
C GLY A 114 6.24 -10.88 -4.31
N ALA A 115 7.22 -11.45 -5.00
CA ALA A 115 7.48 -11.15 -6.39
C ALA A 115 7.83 -12.42 -7.18
N LYS A 116 7.35 -12.48 -8.42
CA LYS A 116 7.88 -13.31 -9.50
C LYS A 116 8.62 -12.38 -10.45
N VAL A 117 9.87 -12.68 -10.77
CA VAL A 117 10.67 -11.92 -11.73
C VAL A 117 11.23 -12.88 -12.76
N THR A 118 10.99 -12.60 -14.04
CA THR A 118 11.57 -13.34 -15.16
C THR A 118 12.88 -12.67 -15.54
N LYS A 119 14.01 -13.36 -15.42
CA LYS A 119 15.32 -12.89 -15.88
C LYS A 119 15.91 -13.90 -16.85
N GLU A 120 16.24 -13.46 -18.05
CA GLU A 120 16.87 -14.30 -19.08
C GLU A 120 16.09 -15.62 -19.33
N GLY A 121 14.75 -15.54 -19.30
CA GLY A 121 13.87 -16.70 -19.48
C GLY A 121 13.71 -17.61 -18.26
N THR A 122 14.34 -17.28 -17.12
CA THR A 122 14.20 -18.03 -15.87
C THR A 122 13.38 -17.27 -14.86
N ASP A 123 12.41 -17.96 -14.25
CA ASP A 123 11.58 -17.43 -13.19
C ASP A 123 12.30 -17.50 -11.84
N ILE A 124 12.31 -16.37 -11.12
CA ILE A 124 12.77 -16.28 -9.73
C ILE A 124 11.60 -15.77 -8.89
N PHE A 125 11.29 -16.50 -7.83
CA PHE A 125 10.29 -16.13 -6.83
C PHE A 125 11.01 -15.61 -5.59
N GLU A 126 10.55 -14.47 -5.07
CA GLU A 126 11.14 -13.80 -3.91
C GLU A 126 10.04 -13.41 -2.93
N ASP A 127 10.27 -13.65 -1.63
CA ASP A 127 9.50 -13.04 -0.55
C ASP A 127 10.42 -12.15 0.27
N ARG A 128 9.89 -11.01 0.71
CA ARG A 128 10.60 -10.04 1.55
C ARG A 128 9.66 -9.54 2.65
N ARG A 129 10.21 -9.37 3.85
CA ARG A 129 9.52 -8.81 5.01
C ARG A 129 10.36 -7.66 5.54
N ILE A 130 9.74 -6.50 5.70
CA ILE A 130 10.37 -5.33 6.30
C ILE A 130 9.56 -4.97 7.53
N TYR A 131 10.20 -5.02 8.69
CA TYR A 131 9.58 -4.70 9.98
C TYR A 131 9.90 -3.25 10.33
N LEU A 132 8.88 -2.50 10.72
CA LEU A 132 8.98 -1.07 10.94
C LEU A 132 8.51 -0.67 12.34
N ARG A 133 9.11 0.38 12.88
CA ARG A 133 8.65 1.11 14.06
C ARG A 133 8.69 2.59 13.73
N ASN A 134 7.56 3.29 13.89
CA ASN A 134 7.45 4.71 13.53
C ASN A 134 7.91 4.99 12.08
N ASN A 135 7.50 4.13 11.14
CA ASN A 135 7.90 4.18 9.72
C ASN A 135 9.40 3.97 9.43
N ILE A 136 10.21 3.59 10.43
CA ILE A 136 11.64 3.31 10.26
C ILE A 136 11.85 1.79 10.25
N PRO A 137 12.43 1.22 9.17
CA PRO A 137 12.82 -0.18 9.14
C PRO A 137 13.84 -0.53 10.21
N PHE A 138 13.56 -1.56 11.01
CA PHE A 138 14.50 -2.07 12.01
C PHE A 138 14.99 -3.48 11.72
N THR A 139 14.24 -4.29 10.97
CA THR A 139 14.64 -5.62 10.52
C THR A 139 14.14 -5.83 9.09
N GLU A 140 14.94 -6.52 8.27
CA GLU A 140 14.53 -6.96 6.94
C GLU A 140 14.96 -8.41 6.75
N GLU A 141 14.04 -9.20 6.21
CA GLU A 141 14.22 -10.61 5.91
C GLU A 141 13.81 -10.89 4.47
N TYR A 142 14.44 -11.88 3.85
CA TYR A 142 14.09 -12.32 2.50
C TYR A 142 14.31 -13.82 2.33
N ARG A 143 13.67 -14.38 1.31
CA ARG A 143 13.94 -15.71 0.77
C ARG A 143 13.69 -15.69 -0.73
N SER A 144 14.39 -16.53 -1.47
CA SER A 144 14.22 -16.65 -2.92
C SER A 144 14.38 -18.09 -3.38
N SER A 145 13.70 -18.44 -4.47
CA SER A 145 13.78 -19.77 -5.07
C SER A 145 13.36 -19.74 -6.54
N ALA A 146 13.73 -20.78 -7.30
CA ALA A 146 13.36 -20.94 -8.70
C ALA A 146 11.89 -21.39 -8.91
N SER A 147 11.19 -21.78 -7.83
CA SER A 147 9.77 -22.13 -7.90
C SER A 147 9.01 -21.64 -6.67
N LEU A 148 7.72 -21.36 -6.85
CA LEU A 148 6.85 -20.96 -5.74
C LEU A 148 6.73 -22.05 -4.67
N SER A 149 6.75 -23.33 -5.04
CA SER A 149 6.68 -24.43 -4.08
C SER A 149 7.93 -24.50 -3.21
N ALA A 150 9.11 -24.42 -3.83
CA ALA A 150 10.37 -24.43 -3.09
C ALA A 150 10.55 -23.18 -2.22
N LEU A 151 10.10 -22.01 -2.69
CA LEU A 151 10.13 -20.79 -1.89
C LEU A 151 9.43 -20.94 -0.54
N LYS A 152 8.31 -21.68 -0.48
CA LYS A 152 7.55 -21.88 0.76
C LYS A 152 8.31 -22.69 1.81
N SER A 153 9.16 -23.62 1.39
CA SER A 153 10.04 -24.39 2.28
C SER A 153 11.32 -23.66 2.66
N GLU A 154 11.70 -22.61 1.93
CA GLU A 154 12.89 -21.81 2.27
C GLU A 154 12.68 -21.02 3.55
N HIS A 155 13.71 -21.02 4.41
CA HIS A 155 13.77 -20.17 5.58
C HIS A 155 14.11 -18.74 5.20
N PHE A 156 13.48 -17.79 5.89
CA PHE A 156 13.84 -16.38 5.77
C PHE A 156 15.26 -16.15 6.29
N GLN A 157 16.03 -15.37 5.54
CA GLN A 157 17.37 -14.92 5.86
C GLN A 157 17.34 -13.43 6.18
N HIS A 158 18.08 -13.02 7.21
CA HIS A 158 18.23 -11.60 7.51
C HIS A 158 19.06 -10.91 6.43
N LYS A 159 18.55 -9.79 5.92
CA LYS A 159 19.32 -8.95 5.02
C LYS A 159 20.20 -8.00 5.83
N LYS A 160 21.46 -7.87 5.44
CA LYS A 160 22.35 -6.86 6.02
C LYS A 160 21.79 -5.46 5.76
N LYS A 161 21.65 -4.66 6.81
CA LYS A 161 21.20 -3.27 6.71
C LYS A 161 22.17 -2.47 5.85
N THR A 162 21.69 -1.94 4.73
CA THR A 162 22.41 -0.91 3.96
C THR A 162 21.99 0.48 4.43
N ILE A 163 22.85 1.49 4.28
CA ILE A 163 22.52 2.89 4.65
C ILE A 163 21.21 3.35 3.96
N SER A 164 21.00 2.93 2.70
CA SER A 164 19.77 3.22 1.94
C SER A 164 18.50 2.59 2.51
N SER A 165 18.60 1.49 3.27
CA SER A 165 17.46 0.85 3.91
C SER A 165 16.99 1.60 5.17
N GLN A 166 17.87 2.40 5.79
CA GLN A 166 17.59 3.12 7.03
C GLN A 166 16.84 4.44 6.80
N THR A 167 16.98 5.03 5.63
CA THR A 167 16.39 6.34 5.28
C THR A 167 15.14 6.23 4.42
N LYS A 168 14.69 5.01 4.07
CA LYS A 168 13.52 4.84 3.22
C LYS A 168 12.25 5.17 4.00
N GLU A 169 11.69 6.34 3.70
CA GLU A 169 10.40 6.78 4.23
C GLU A 169 9.26 6.25 3.35
N TYR A 170 8.26 5.62 3.98
CA TYR A 170 7.12 5.01 3.27
C TYR A 170 5.92 5.95 3.13
N SER A 171 6.01 7.18 3.62
CA SER A 171 4.91 8.15 3.57
C SER A 171 4.41 8.41 2.15
N ASN A 172 5.33 8.58 1.19
CA ASN A 172 4.99 8.76 -0.23
C ASN A 172 4.34 7.52 -0.86
N ASP A 173 4.82 6.31 -0.52
CA ASP A 173 4.20 5.06 -0.97
C ASP A 173 2.75 5.02 -0.46
N ILE A 174 2.53 5.27 0.84
CA ILE A 174 1.20 5.23 1.49
C ILE A 174 0.27 6.31 0.90
N LYS A 175 0.78 7.51 0.64
CA LYS A 175 0.03 8.56 -0.06
C LYS A 175 -0.40 8.07 -1.44
N SER A 176 0.52 7.53 -2.23
CA SER A 176 0.21 7.01 -3.57
C SER A 176 -0.82 5.87 -3.53
N LEU A 177 -0.81 5.01 -2.51
CA LEU A 177 -1.83 3.97 -2.34
C LEU A 177 -3.20 4.54 -2.03
N ASN A 178 -3.28 5.57 -1.17
CA ASN A 178 -4.54 6.26 -0.90
C ASN A 178 -5.05 7.01 -2.14
N ASP A 179 -4.17 7.71 -2.85
CA ASP A 179 -4.53 8.42 -4.08
C ASP A 179 -5.06 7.44 -5.13
N ALA A 180 -4.48 6.23 -5.24
CA ALA A 180 -4.96 5.18 -6.13
C ALA A 180 -6.36 4.68 -5.76
N VAL A 181 -6.62 4.40 -4.48
CA VAL A 181 -7.94 3.93 -4.00
C VAL A 181 -9.02 5.00 -4.18
N ASN A 182 -8.66 6.27 -3.99
CA ASN A 182 -9.60 7.39 -4.10
C ASN A 182 -9.75 7.92 -5.55
N GLY A 183 -8.95 7.43 -6.50
CA GLY A 183 -8.93 7.95 -7.87
C GLY A 183 -8.58 9.44 -7.91
N ALA A 184 -7.50 9.82 -7.23
CA ALA A 184 -7.04 11.18 -7.04
C ALA A 184 -5.61 11.39 -7.59
N ASP A 185 -5.20 12.66 -7.74
CA ASP A 185 -3.89 13.05 -8.27
C ASP A 185 -3.62 12.38 -9.63
N LYS A 186 -2.50 11.66 -9.79
CA LYS A 186 -2.16 10.95 -11.03
C LYS A 186 -3.15 9.82 -11.40
N PHE A 187 -4.01 9.41 -10.47
CA PHE A 187 -5.06 8.40 -10.67
C PHE A 187 -6.44 9.02 -10.93
N ASP A 188 -6.56 10.35 -11.01
CA ASP A 188 -7.80 11.00 -11.44
C ASP A 188 -7.98 10.82 -12.96
N LEU A 189 -8.78 9.81 -13.31
CA LEU A 189 -9.06 9.48 -14.70
C LEU A 189 -10.39 10.05 -15.16
N VAL A 190 -10.42 10.43 -16.44
CA VAL A 190 -11.60 10.93 -17.14
C VAL A 190 -11.87 10.10 -18.38
N PHE A 191 -13.08 10.17 -18.89
CA PHE A 191 -13.49 9.47 -20.09
C PHE A 191 -12.68 9.92 -21.30
N ASP A 192 -12.17 8.95 -22.06
CA ASP A 192 -11.54 9.20 -23.34
C ASP A 192 -12.41 8.74 -24.50
N ASN A 193 -12.83 7.48 -24.45
CA ASN A 193 -13.64 6.87 -25.49
C ASN A 193 -14.35 5.60 -24.96
N ILE A 194 -15.27 5.06 -25.75
CA ILE A 194 -15.84 3.73 -25.59
C ILE A 194 -15.59 2.94 -26.87
N ILE A 195 -15.15 1.69 -26.72
CA ILE A 195 -14.97 0.76 -27.84
C ILE A 195 -16.01 -0.33 -27.67
N SER A 196 -16.77 -0.61 -28.73
CA SER A 196 -17.74 -1.70 -28.72
C SER A 196 -17.64 -2.50 -30.02
N THR A 197 -17.36 -3.78 -29.87
CA THR A 197 -17.43 -4.80 -30.92
C THR A 197 -18.60 -5.75 -30.62
N PRO A 198 -18.94 -6.69 -31.52
CA PRO A 198 -19.95 -7.71 -31.22
C PRO A 198 -19.59 -8.63 -30.04
N GLU A 199 -18.29 -8.76 -29.73
CA GLU A 199 -17.78 -9.69 -28.72
C GLU A 199 -17.48 -8.99 -27.39
N GLU A 200 -17.03 -7.73 -27.43
CA GLU A 200 -16.56 -7.01 -26.25
C GLU A 200 -16.91 -5.52 -26.29
N SER A 201 -17.12 -4.92 -25.13
CA SER A 201 -17.33 -3.50 -24.98
C SER A 201 -16.53 -2.97 -23.78
N HIS A 202 -15.84 -1.85 -23.97
CA HIS A 202 -14.90 -1.30 -22.99
C HIS A 202 -15.01 0.23 -22.92
N ILE A 203 -15.20 0.75 -21.71
CA ILE A 203 -15.10 2.18 -21.40
C ILE A 203 -13.62 2.48 -21.11
N LEU A 204 -13.03 3.37 -21.91
CA LEU A 204 -11.64 3.77 -21.78
C LEU A 204 -11.51 5.07 -21.01
N LEU A 205 -10.68 5.05 -19.98
CA LEU A 205 -10.36 6.18 -19.12
C LEU A 205 -8.88 6.55 -19.25
N LYS A 206 -8.58 7.85 -19.17
CA LYS A 206 -7.22 8.36 -19.20
C LYS A 206 -6.99 9.47 -18.19
N SER A 207 -5.73 9.62 -17.77
CA SER A 207 -5.28 10.74 -16.97
C SER A 207 -5.32 12.03 -17.80
N LYS A 208 -5.56 13.16 -17.11
CA LYS A 208 -5.36 14.50 -17.69
C LYS A 208 -3.89 14.85 -17.88
N VAL A 209 -2.99 14.13 -17.19
CA VAL A 209 -1.55 14.34 -17.29
C VAL A 209 -0.99 13.58 -18.51
N PRO A 210 -0.16 14.21 -19.36
CA PRO A 210 0.49 13.52 -20.46
C PRO A 210 1.29 12.30 -19.98
N ASN A 211 1.19 11.18 -20.71
CA ASN A 211 1.82 9.90 -20.35
C ASN A 211 1.45 9.39 -18.95
N GLY A 212 0.28 9.80 -18.44
CA GLY A 212 -0.25 9.34 -17.17
C GLY A 212 -0.91 7.96 -17.28
N TYR A 213 -1.58 7.56 -16.19
CA TYR A 213 -2.30 6.30 -16.14
C TYR A 213 -3.51 6.28 -17.08
N THR A 214 -3.84 5.09 -17.57
CA THR A 214 -5.12 4.75 -18.21
C THR A 214 -5.83 3.67 -17.41
N ALA A 215 -7.10 3.41 -17.71
CA ALA A 215 -7.82 2.24 -17.22
C ALA A 215 -8.90 1.85 -18.25
N SER A 216 -9.23 0.56 -18.28
CA SER A 216 -10.37 0.04 -19.04
C SER A 216 -11.40 -0.54 -18.08
N ILE A 217 -12.68 -0.35 -18.39
CA ILE A 217 -13.79 -0.98 -17.69
C ILE A 217 -14.59 -1.78 -18.71
N SER A 218 -14.61 -3.10 -18.53
CA SER A 218 -15.37 -4.04 -19.36
C SER A 218 -16.87 -3.87 -19.12
N VAL A 219 -17.64 -3.80 -20.19
CA VAL A 219 -19.10 -3.67 -20.17
C VAL A 219 -19.71 -4.99 -20.64
N GLN A 220 -20.18 -5.80 -19.69
CA GLN A 220 -20.83 -7.08 -19.97
C GLN A 220 -22.34 -6.95 -20.17
N THR A 221 -22.96 -5.97 -19.50
CA THR A 221 -24.40 -5.70 -19.62
C THR A 221 -24.57 -4.19 -19.75
N PRO A 222 -24.98 -3.69 -20.94
CA PRO A 222 -25.21 -2.27 -21.14
C PRO A 222 -26.52 -1.82 -20.47
N ASP A 223 -26.60 -0.54 -20.12
CA ASP A 223 -27.81 0.15 -19.71
C ASP A 223 -27.93 1.48 -20.46
N ALA A 224 -28.98 2.26 -20.16
CA ALA A 224 -29.23 3.55 -20.82
C ALA A 224 -28.06 4.54 -20.70
N TYR A 225 -27.23 4.43 -19.66
CA TYR A 225 -26.05 5.26 -19.51
C TYR A 225 -24.95 4.84 -20.50
N VAL A 226 -24.70 3.54 -20.63
CA VAL A 226 -23.78 3.00 -21.65
C VAL A 226 -24.27 3.34 -23.06
N ASP A 227 -25.57 3.20 -23.34
CA ASP A 227 -26.16 3.56 -24.63
C ASP A 227 -25.91 5.04 -24.97
N SER A 228 -25.96 5.91 -23.96
CA SER A 228 -25.66 7.34 -24.12
C SER A 228 -24.18 7.59 -24.44
N LEU A 229 -23.27 6.87 -23.77
CA LEU A 229 -21.84 6.92 -24.08
C LEU A 229 -21.56 6.47 -25.52
N LEU A 230 -22.24 5.42 -25.99
CA LEU A 230 -22.09 4.90 -27.36
C LEU A 230 -22.65 5.88 -28.40
N LYS A 231 -23.78 6.53 -28.10
CA LYS A 231 -24.46 7.43 -29.02
C LYS A 231 -23.71 8.73 -29.25
N ASP A 232 -23.15 9.34 -28.21
CA ASP A 232 -22.40 10.60 -28.31
C ASP A 232 -21.18 10.61 -27.36
N PRO A 233 -20.11 9.86 -27.69
CA PRO A 233 -18.91 9.80 -26.84
C PRO A 233 -18.26 11.18 -26.63
N LEU A 234 -18.36 12.07 -27.63
CA LEU A 234 -17.74 13.40 -27.57
C LEU A 234 -18.35 14.28 -26.47
N ALA A 235 -19.63 14.11 -26.16
CA ALA A 235 -20.30 14.84 -25.08
C ALA A 235 -19.73 14.53 -23.69
N PHE A 236 -19.11 13.36 -23.50
CA PHE A 236 -18.55 12.92 -22.22
C PHE A 236 -17.02 13.04 -22.16
N LYS A 237 -16.37 13.39 -23.28
CA LYS A 237 -14.91 13.36 -23.39
C LYS A 237 -14.26 14.34 -22.42
N GLY A 238 -13.34 13.83 -21.60
CA GLY A 238 -12.66 14.60 -20.56
C GLY A 238 -13.46 14.76 -19.27
N GLU A 239 -14.67 14.20 -19.17
CA GLU A 239 -15.47 14.20 -17.96
C GLU A 239 -15.16 13.00 -17.06
N LYS A 240 -15.25 13.19 -15.74
CA LYS A 240 -15.19 12.10 -14.78
C LYS A 240 -16.55 11.41 -14.75
N LEU A 241 -16.59 10.14 -15.18
CA LEU A 241 -17.84 9.39 -15.22
C LEU A 241 -18.28 9.03 -13.80
N ASN A 242 -19.55 9.24 -13.50
CA ASN A 242 -20.16 8.79 -12.24
C ASN A 242 -20.79 7.40 -12.45
N ILE A 243 -19.95 6.38 -12.50
CA ILE A 243 -20.35 4.99 -12.75
C ILE A 243 -19.92 4.06 -11.62
N LYS A 244 -20.64 2.96 -11.47
CA LYS A 244 -20.26 1.87 -10.58
C LYS A 244 -19.52 0.79 -11.37
N TRP A 245 -18.51 0.22 -10.74
CA TRP A 245 -17.74 -0.89 -11.27
C TRP A 245 -17.25 -1.75 -10.10
N GLU A 246 -16.87 -2.98 -10.42
CA GLU A 246 -16.24 -3.92 -9.48
C GLU A 246 -15.07 -4.62 -10.17
N VAL A 247 -14.19 -5.26 -9.40
CA VAL A 247 -13.08 -6.02 -9.98
C VAL A 247 -13.42 -7.51 -9.98
N LYS A 248 -13.47 -8.11 -11.17
CA LYS A 248 -13.63 -9.56 -11.38
C LYS A 248 -12.46 -10.06 -12.22
N ASP A 249 -11.85 -11.15 -11.80
CA ASP A 249 -10.75 -11.80 -12.53
C ASP A 249 -9.60 -10.86 -12.96
N LYS A 250 -9.31 -9.86 -12.10
CA LYS A 250 -8.28 -8.81 -12.30
C LYS A 250 -8.65 -7.71 -13.31
N GLU A 251 -9.87 -7.67 -13.78
CA GLU A 251 -10.40 -6.63 -14.67
C GLU A 251 -11.46 -5.81 -13.95
N ALA A 252 -11.58 -4.52 -14.30
CA ALA A 252 -12.71 -3.72 -13.84
C ALA A 252 -13.92 -3.99 -14.74
N VAL A 253 -15.05 -4.32 -14.14
CA VAL A 253 -16.32 -4.65 -14.81
C VAL A 253 -17.38 -3.64 -14.40
N TYR A 254 -18.06 -3.07 -15.38
CA TYR A 254 -19.16 -2.14 -15.20
C TYR A 254 -20.32 -2.80 -14.45
N VAL A 255 -20.88 -2.10 -13.47
CA VAL A 255 -22.07 -2.53 -12.73
C VAL A 255 -23.24 -1.64 -13.15
N PRO A 256 -24.23 -2.19 -13.88
CA PRO A 256 -25.41 -1.44 -14.32
C PRO A 256 -26.11 -0.79 -13.13
N VAL A 257 -26.53 0.45 -13.31
CA VAL A 257 -27.29 1.19 -12.29
C VAL A 257 -28.71 1.34 -12.79
N ALA A 258 -29.70 0.98 -11.97
CA ALA A 258 -31.09 1.21 -12.32
C ALA A 258 -31.30 2.69 -12.72
N ALA A 259 -32.02 2.92 -13.82
CA ALA A 259 -32.18 4.23 -14.47
C ALA A 259 -32.64 5.37 -13.53
N ASN A 260 -33.21 5.04 -12.37
CA ASN A 260 -33.71 5.98 -11.38
C ASN A 260 -32.63 6.59 -10.45
N VAL A 261 -31.34 6.23 -10.60
CA VAL A 261 -30.25 6.66 -9.67
C VAL A 261 -29.12 7.43 -10.37
N THR A 262 -29.18 7.61 -11.70
CA THR A 262 -28.09 8.25 -12.45
C THR A 262 -28.24 9.77 -12.51
N SER A 263 -27.29 10.49 -11.90
CA SER A 263 -27.22 11.97 -11.91
C SER A 263 -26.49 12.56 -13.12
N ALA A 264 -26.31 11.78 -14.19
CA ALA A 264 -25.55 12.22 -15.35
C ALA A 264 -26.33 13.28 -16.14
N ASN A 265 -25.74 14.46 -16.31
CA ASN A 265 -26.36 15.55 -17.06
C ASN A 265 -26.62 15.19 -18.54
N GLY A 266 -25.91 14.18 -19.09
CA GLY A 266 -26.16 13.65 -20.43
C GLY A 266 -27.50 12.92 -20.61
N LEU A 267 -28.15 12.49 -19.52
CA LEU A 267 -29.50 11.92 -19.55
C LEU A 267 -30.60 12.98 -19.43
N LYS A 268 -30.24 14.26 -19.22
CA LYS A 268 -31.18 15.39 -19.14
C LYS A 268 -31.29 16.12 -20.48
N ARG A 269 -31.55 15.40 -21.57
CA ARG A 269 -31.91 15.98 -22.86
C ARG A 269 -33.20 15.35 -23.37
#